data_AF-A0A6V7XC45-F1
#
_entry.id   AF-A0A6V7XC45-F1
#
_cell.length_a   1.000
_cell.length_b   1.000
_cell.length_c   1.000
_cell.angle_alpha   90.00
_cell.angle_beta   90.00
_cell.angle_gamma   90.00
#
_symmetry.space_group_name_H-M   'P 1'
#
loop_
_entity.id
_entity.type
_entity.pdbx_description
1 polymer ?
#
loop_
_entity_poly.entity_id
_entity_poly.type
_entity_poly.pdbx_seq_one_letter_code
_entity_poly.pdbx_strand_id
1 'polypeptide(L)'
;MAKYTSLTGVHIEKPLSIDPIIVTHEECKNMIKYKKCEWGILKQEGELFHTDFKLDLTPRTWLIGSFNWERVYTENCYLFKTPITSRFGEKNIQTPLEENIHCTYKNGFCSLTDGTRLIWEIVPEANCEYLSIGEYDGFVIDNLWIASQHPLALTDTKTKNIGTNCGQKVHPTEQGLAYLIIQEKIKPKYKRNKRALEGIVTSSQLASELTYLNTQLTSTLSFTFSHTMKTLCDFMENTWRWAELALLTDPTILARTIFNNPDIHAERMGFNLIKVWPCIPITHEQFRFVPTGSETECFEYLPISFISQKQQHFCVYRP
;
A
#
# COMPACT_ATOMS: atom_id res chain seq x y z
N MET A 1 -61.97 3.37 -5.07
CA MET A 1 -62.57 3.40 -6.43
C MET A 1 -64.07 3.63 -6.32
N ALA A 2 -64.70 4.26 -7.30
CA ALA A 2 -66.15 4.43 -7.33
C ALA A 2 -66.71 3.66 -8.53
N LYS A 3 -67.73 2.83 -8.29
CA LYS A 3 -68.40 2.04 -9.33
C LYS A 3 -69.83 2.53 -9.52
N TYR A 4 -70.27 2.54 -10.78
CA TYR A 4 -71.62 2.86 -11.20
C TYR A 4 -72.02 1.87 -12.31
N THR A 5 -73.28 1.44 -12.34
CA THR A 5 -73.80 0.63 -13.45
C THR A 5 -74.87 1.43 -14.17
N SER A 6 -74.64 1.68 -15.47
CA SER A 6 -75.60 2.42 -16.29
C SER A 6 -76.88 1.62 -16.55
N LEU A 7 -77.91 2.30 -17.06
CA LEU A 7 -79.20 1.71 -17.43
C LEU A 7 -79.07 0.59 -18.49
N THR A 8 -77.98 0.59 -19.26
CA THR A 8 -77.66 -0.43 -20.27
C THR A 8 -76.75 -1.55 -19.73
N GLY A 9 -76.48 -1.58 -18.43
CA GLY A 9 -75.63 -2.60 -17.79
C GLY A 9 -74.12 -2.35 -17.93
N VAL A 10 -73.70 -1.21 -18.50
CA VAL A 10 -72.27 -0.87 -18.63
C VAL A 10 -71.72 -0.43 -17.27
N HIS A 11 -70.62 -1.04 -16.85
CA HIS A 11 -69.85 -0.67 -15.66
C HIS A 11 -69.00 0.57 -15.95
N ILE A 12 -69.21 1.60 -15.15
CA ILE A 12 -68.41 2.83 -15.18
C ILE A 12 -67.60 2.87 -13.90
N GLU A 13 -66.30 2.98 -14.09
CA GLU A 13 -65.31 2.95 -13.05
C GLU A 13 -64.62 4.30 -12.96
N LYS A 14 -64.58 4.87 -11.77
CA LYS A 14 -63.78 6.07 -11.50
C LYS A 14 -62.66 5.69 -10.53
N PRO A 15 -61.38 5.77 -10.95
CA PRO A 15 -60.29 5.59 -10.02
C PRO A 15 -60.39 6.69 -8.96
N LEU A 16 -60.36 6.27 -7.69
CA LEU A 16 -60.09 7.17 -6.56
C LEU A 16 -58.60 7.08 -6.27
N SER A 17 -58.04 8.14 -5.69
CA SER A 17 -56.63 8.20 -5.31
C SER A 17 -56.21 7.00 -4.48
N ILE A 18 -54.94 6.60 -4.64
CA ILE A 18 -54.27 5.70 -3.71
C ILE A 18 -53.89 6.57 -2.53
N ASP A 19 -54.60 6.39 -1.42
CA ASP A 19 -54.29 7.10 -0.18
C ASP A 19 -53.41 6.15 0.67
N PRO A 20 -52.14 6.48 0.92
CA PRO A 20 -51.28 5.60 1.70
C PRO A 20 -51.72 5.61 3.16
N ILE A 21 -51.86 4.43 3.73
CA ILE A 21 -52.26 4.24 5.13
C ILE A 21 -50.99 4.21 5.99
N ILE A 22 -51.00 4.98 7.08
CA ILE A 22 -49.86 5.04 8.00
C ILE A 22 -49.74 3.71 8.75
N VAL A 23 -48.62 3.02 8.58
CA VAL A 23 -48.33 1.77 9.27
C VAL A 23 -47.70 2.05 10.63
N THR A 24 -48.27 1.49 11.69
CA THR A 24 -47.73 1.66 13.05
C THR A 24 -46.43 0.88 13.25
N HIS A 25 -45.63 1.27 14.24
CA HIS A 25 -44.39 0.58 14.58
C HIS A 25 -44.60 -0.90 14.94
N GLU A 26 -45.67 -1.17 15.70
CA GLU A 26 -46.01 -2.50 16.18
C GLU A 26 -46.52 -3.37 15.04
N GLU A 27 -47.33 -2.82 14.14
CA GLU A 27 -47.79 -3.52 12.96
C GLU A 27 -46.62 -3.88 12.05
N CYS A 28 -45.71 -2.95 11.75
CA CYS A 28 -44.53 -3.23 10.95
C CYS A 28 -43.67 -4.35 11.57
N LYS A 29 -43.48 -4.34 12.90
CA LYS A 29 -42.80 -5.44 13.62
C LYS A 29 -43.53 -6.77 13.48
N ASN A 30 -44.86 -6.78 13.58
CA ASN A 30 -45.67 -7.98 13.41
C ASN A 30 -45.60 -8.50 11.97
N MET A 31 -45.59 -7.62 10.98
CA MET A 31 -45.39 -7.97 9.57
C MET A 31 -44.02 -8.61 9.34
N ILE A 32 -42.96 -8.08 9.96
CA ILE A 32 -41.61 -8.66 9.86
C ILE A 32 -41.56 -10.05 10.52
N LYS A 33 -42.08 -10.18 11.74
CA LYS A 33 -41.95 -11.39 12.57
C LYS A 33 -42.89 -12.53 12.16
N TYR A 34 -44.16 -12.21 11.92
CA TYR A 34 -45.23 -13.20 11.69
C TYR A 34 -45.71 -13.24 10.24
N LYS A 35 -45.19 -12.38 9.37
CA LYS A 35 -45.64 -12.26 7.97
C LYS A 35 -47.16 -12.06 7.87
N LYS A 36 -47.69 -11.24 8.77
CA LYS A 36 -49.12 -10.94 8.91
C LYS A 36 -49.30 -9.46 9.21
N CYS A 37 -50.24 -8.81 8.53
CA CYS A 37 -50.72 -7.46 8.82
C CYS A 37 -52.15 -7.50 9.38
N GLU A 38 -52.73 -6.34 9.70
CA GLU A 38 -54.11 -6.24 10.19
C GLU A 38 -55.12 -6.90 9.22
N TRP A 39 -54.88 -6.75 7.92
CA TRP A 39 -55.79 -7.21 6.87
C TRP A 39 -55.61 -8.66 6.45
N GLY A 40 -54.52 -9.33 6.82
CA GLY A 40 -54.31 -10.72 6.42
C GLY A 40 -52.88 -11.22 6.49
N ILE A 41 -52.69 -12.45 6.00
CA ILE A 41 -51.38 -13.09 5.90
C ILE A 41 -50.70 -12.62 4.61
N LEU A 42 -49.43 -12.23 4.72
CA LEU A 42 -48.63 -11.79 3.58
C LEU A 42 -48.17 -13.00 2.76
N LYS A 43 -48.42 -12.94 1.46
CA LYS A 43 -47.87 -13.87 0.47
C LYS A 43 -46.54 -13.33 -0.02
N GLN A 44 -45.61 -14.23 -0.29
CA GLN A 44 -44.30 -13.85 -0.81
C GLN A 44 -44.27 -13.98 -2.33
N GLU A 45 -43.86 -12.90 -3.00
CA GLU A 45 -43.57 -12.86 -4.43
C GLU A 45 -42.16 -12.26 -4.62
N GLY A 46 -41.17 -13.12 -4.83
CA GLY A 46 -39.76 -12.72 -4.85
C GLY A 46 -39.30 -12.18 -3.48
N GLU A 47 -38.87 -10.92 -3.46
CA GLU A 47 -38.46 -10.20 -2.23
C GLU A 47 -39.60 -9.38 -1.61
N LEU A 48 -40.75 -9.29 -2.28
CA LEU A 48 -41.93 -8.57 -1.83
C LEU A 48 -42.86 -9.52 -1.06
N PHE A 49 -43.36 -9.05 0.07
CA PHE A 49 -44.42 -9.69 0.83
C PHE A 49 -45.66 -8.80 0.78
N HIS A 50 -46.78 -9.32 0.29
CA HIS A 50 -47.99 -8.52 0.15
C HIS A 50 -49.27 -9.31 0.39
N THR A 51 -50.37 -8.61 0.65
CA THR A 51 -51.71 -9.17 0.53
C THR A 51 -52.23 -8.95 -0.89
N ASP A 52 -53.08 -9.87 -1.37
CA ASP A 52 -53.69 -9.82 -2.70
C ASP A 52 -55.20 -9.71 -2.61
N PHE A 53 -55.69 -8.66 -1.96
CA PHE A 53 -57.11 -8.34 -2.00
C PHE A 53 -57.40 -7.63 -3.31
N LYS A 54 -58.20 -8.29 -4.15
CA LYS A 54 -58.73 -7.74 -5.40
C LYS A 54 -60.08 -7.10 -5.15
N LEU A 55 -60.33 -5.96 -5.79
CA LEU A 55 -61.63 -5.31 -5.74
C LEU A 55 -62.69 -6.21 -6.37
N ASP A 56 -63.73 -6.54 -5.62
CA ASP A 56 -64.89 -7.21 -6.18
C ASP A 56 -65.80 -6.17 -6.85
N LEU A 57 -65.73 -6.16 -8.17
CA LEU A 57 -66.47 -5.24 -9.03
C LEU A 57 -67.81 -5.83 -9.48
N THR A 58 -68.16 -7.04 -9.04
CA THR A 58 -69.43 -7.65 -9.43
C THR A 58 -70.63 -6.80 -8.94
N PRO A 59 -71.67 -6.65 -9.78
CA PRO A 59 -72.88 -5.94 -9.39
C PRO A 59 -73.68 -6.77 -8.38
N ARG A 60 -74.13 -6.15 -7.28
CA ARG A 60 -74.97 -6.82 -6.26
C ARG A 60 -76.34 -7.26 -6.80
N THR A 61 -76.81 -6.65 -7.89
CA THR A 61 -78.12 -6.93 -8.50
C THR A 61 -77.98 -7.23 -10.00
N TRP A 62 -78.27 -8.47 -10.40
CA TRP A 62 -78.17 -8.95 -11.78
C TRP A 62 -79.26 -8.37 -12.71
N LEU A 63 -80.42 -7.97 -12.17
CA LEU A 63 -81.61 -7.59 -12.97
C LEU A 63 -81.80 -6.08 -13.19
N ILE A 64 -81.24 -5.25 -12.32
CA ILE A 64 -81.41 -3.78 -12.39
C ILE A 64 -80.10 -3.19 -11.86
N GLY A 65 -79.36 -2.48 -12.71
CA GLY A 65 -78.03 -1.95 -12.38
C GLY A 65 -78.02 -1.07 -11.12
N SER A 66 -76.84 -0.93 -10.50
CA SER A 66 -76.65 0.04 -9.41
C SER A 66 -76.66 1.46 -9.96
N PHE A 67 -77.80 2.14 -9.85
CA PHE A 67 -77.98 3.53 -10.29
C PHE A 67 -77.37 4.57 -9.35
N ASN A 68 -76.73 4.13 -8.26
CA ASN A 68 -76.00 4.98 -7.34
C ASN A 68 -74.51 4.66 -7.41
N TRP A 69 -73.71 5.71 -7.24
CA TRP A 69 -72.27 5.57 -7.07
C TRP A 69 -71.97 4.88 -5.74
N GLU A 70 -71.34 3.71 -5.80
CA GLU A 70 -70.85 2.98 -4.63
C GLU A 70 -69.33 3.14 -4.55
N ARG A 71 -68.82 3.48 -3.35
CA ARG A 71 -67.38 3.52 -3.09
C ARG A 71 -66.92 2.12 -2.68
N VAL A 72 -65.95 1.58 -3.42
CA VAL A 72 -65.31 0.30 -3.12
C VAL A 72 -63.82 0.54 -2.97
N TYR A 73 -63.24 -0.01 -1.92
CA TYR A 73 -61.82 0.09 -1.63
C TYR A 73 -61.29 -1.29 -1.24
N THR A 74 -59.99 -1.48 -1.46
CA THR A 74 -59.23 -2.64 -1.01
C THR A 74 -57.96 -2.12 -0.38
N GLU A 75 -57.59 -2.72 0.74
CA GLU A 75 -56.43 -2.34 1.51
C GLU A 75 -55.43 -3.49 1.37
N ASN A 76 -54.24 -3.17 0.86
CA ASN A 76 -53.18 -4.15 0.69
C ASN A 76 -51.93 -3.73 1.46
N CYS A 77 -51.37 -4.69 2.18
CA CYS A 77 -50.14 -4.52 2.92
C CYS A 77 -48.95 -4.86 2.02
N TYR A 78 -47.86 -4.12 2.16
CA TYR A 78 -46.61 -4.41 1.46
C TYR A 78 -45.44 -4.38 2.44
N LEU A 79 -44.54 -5.34 2.29
CA LEU A 79 -43.30 -5.46 3.06
C LEU A 79 -42.19 -5.91 2.13
N PHE A 80 -41.13 -5.12 2.04
CA PHE A 80 -39.95 -5.43 1.25
C PHE A 80 -38.69 -5.00 2.00
N LYS A 81 -37.54 -5.52 1.58
CA LYS A 81 -36.25 -5.14 2.15
C LYS A 81 -35.66 -3.98 1.34
N THR A 82 -35.09 -3.00 2.03
CA THR A 82 -34.38 -1.87 1.42
C THR A 82 -33.09 -1.58 2.19
N PRO A 83 -31.97 -1.24 1.52
CA PRO A 83 -30.75 -0.86 2.21
C PRO A 83 -30.93 0.51 2.90
N ILE A 84 -30.49 0.59 4.15
CA ILE A 84 -30.41 1.84 4.91
C ILE A 84 -28.93 2.08 5.23
N THR A 85 -28.43 3.25 4.83
CA THR A 85 -27.03 3.63 5.04
C THR A 85 -26.95 4.91 5.85
N SER A 86 -25.92 5.04 6.68
CA SER A 86 -25.59 6.27 7.42
C SER A 86 -24.09 6.47 7.34
N ARG A 87 -23.64 7.71 7.15
CA ARG A 87 -22.21 8.03 7.19
C ARG A 87 -21.78 8.44 8.59
N PHE A 88 -20.50 8.26 8.90
CA PHE A 88 -19.93 8.79 10.13
C PHE A 88 -20.14 10.32 10.21
N GLY A 89 -20.60 10.81 11.36
CA GLY A 89 -20.91 12.22 11.60
C GLY A 89 -22.29 12.67 11.09
N GLU A 90 -22.95 11.90 10.24
CA GLU A 90 -24.32 12.18 9.83
C GLU A 90 -25.31 11.64 10.87
N LYS A 91 -26.32 12.44 11.22
CA LYS A 91 -27.40 12.02 12.12
C LYS A 91 -28.49 11.23 11.38
N ASN A 92 -28.67 11.55 10.11
CA ASN A 92 -29.81 11.14 9.31
C ASN A 92 -29.47 9.91 8.48
N ILE A 93 -30.48 9.07 8.22
CA ILE A 93 -30.34 7.92 7.33
C ILE A 93 -30.44 8.33 5.85
N GLN A 94 -29.82 7.52 4.99
CA GLN A 94 -29.98 7.53 3.55
C GLN A 94 -30.69 6.23 3.15
N THR A 95 -31.80 6.35 2.42
CA THR A 95 -32.55 5.23 1.86
C THR A 95 -33.01 5.63 0.45
N PRO A 96 -33.14 4.68 -0.50
CA PRO A 96 -33.66 4.95 -1.84
C PRO A 96 -35.14 5.38 -1.85
N LEU A 97 -35.80 5.34 -0.70
CA LEU A 97 -37.17 5.83 -0.51
C LEU A 97 -37.19 7.37 -0.42
N GLU A 98 -38.37 7.92 -0.13
CA GLU A 98 -38.66 9.36 -0.08
C GLU A 98 -37.74 10.15 0.89
N GLU A 99 -37.94 11.45 1.04
CA GLU A 99 -37.06 12.31 1.85
C GLU A 99 -37.12 11.97 3.36
N ASN A 100 -35.95 11.77 3.99
CA ASN A 100 -35.82 11.18 5.34
C ASN A 100 -35.15 12.11 6.36
N ILE A 101 -35.26 13.43 6.19
CA ILE A 101 -34.46 14.41 6.96
C ILE A 101 -34.68 14.30 8.48
N HIS A 102 -35.85 13.83 8.93
CA HIS A 102 -36.18 13.64 10.35
C HIS A 102 -35.78 12.26 10.90
N CYS A 103 -35.30 11.34 10.08
CA CYS A 103 -35.02 9.96 10.46
C CYS A 103 -33.60 9.80 11.01
N THR A 104 -33.47 9.66 12.34
CA THR A 104 -32.17 9.46 13.00
C THR A 104 -31.78 7.97 13.05
N TYR A 105 -30.56 7.63 12.59
CA TYR A 105 -30.06 6.24 12.54
C TYR A 105 -30.13 5.52 13.90
N LYS A 106 -29.85 6.24 14.99
CA LYS A 106 -29.84 5.71 16.37
C LYS A 106 -31.21 5.27 16.90
N ASN A 107 -32.30 5.62 16.24
CA ASN A 107 -33.64 5.23 16.71
C ASN A 107 -34.00 3.78 16.32
N GLY A 108 -33.35 3.22 15.29
CA GLY A 108 -33.67 1.88 14.77
C GLY A 108 -35.01 1.79 14.03
N PHE A 109 -35.71 2.91 13.89
CA PHE A 109 -36.95 3.01 13.13
C PHE A 109 -37.23 4.45 12.70
N CYS A 110 -38.04 4.61 11.67
CA CYS A 110 -38.59 5.90 11.26
C CYS A 110 -39.91 5.75 10.50
N SER A 111 -40.78 6.76 10.58
CA SER A 111 -41.95 6.90 9.67
C SER A 111 -41.63 7.92 8.61
N LEU A 112 -41.88 7.60 7.35
CA LEU A 112 -41.75 8.50 6.22
C LEU A 112 -43.01 9.37 6.04
N THR A 113 -42.93 10.37 5.17
CA THR A 113 -44.02 11.30 4.86
C THR A 113 -45.20 10.64 4.16
N ASP A 114 -44.93 9.63 3.34
CA ASP A 114 -45.93 8.77 2.71
C ASP A 114 -46.63 7.79 3.69
N GLY A 115 -46.27 7.77 4.98
CA GLY A 115 -46.82 6.83 5.96
C GLY A 115 -46.12 5.48 6.01
N THR A 116 -45.10 5.24 5.18
CA THR A 116 -44.27 4.04 5.22
C THR A 116 -43.44 3.98 6.50
N ARG A 117 -43.29 2.77 7.06
CA ARG A 117 -42.50 2.54 8.28
C ARG A 117 -41.23 1.75 7.98
N LEU A 118 -40.10 2.31 8.40
CA LEU A 118 -38.78 1.67 8.31
C LEU A 118 -38.35 1.17 9.68
N ILE A 119 -37.75 -0.02 9.71
CA ILE A 119 -37.17 -0.65 10.89
C ILE A 119 -35.83 -1.25 10.49
N TRP A 120 -34.79 -0.99 11.28
CA TRP A 120 -33.46 -1.55 11.08
C TRP A 120 -32.77 -1.86 12.41
N GLU A 121 -31.73 -2.70 12.33
CA GLU A 121 -30.88 -3.02 13.46
C GLU A 121 -29.77 -1.96 13.58
N ILE A 122 -29.59 -1.42 14.79
CA ILE A 122 -28.57 -0.40 15.05
C ILE A 122 -27.23 -1.11 15.24
N VAL A 123 -26.33 -0.91 14.30
CA VAL A 123 -24.93 -1.34 14.42
C VAL A 123 -24.15 -0.25 15.18
N PRO A 124 -23.65 -0.51 16.40
CA PRO A 124 -22.98 0.51 17.21
C PRO A 124 -21.68 1.02 16.55
N GLU A 125 -20.98 0.16 15.83
CA GLU A 125 -19.73 0.47 15.10
C GLU A 125 -19.94 1.49 13.98
N ALA A 126 -21.16 1.64 13.47
CA ALA A 126 -21.47 2.60 12.41
C ALA A 126 -21.33 4.07 12.86
N ASN A 127 -21.32 4.32 14.17
CA ASN A 127 -21.07 5.66 14.72
C ASN A 127 -19.58 5.93 14.98
N CYS A 128 -18.69 4.98 14.72
CA CYS A 128 -17.27 5.11 14.96
C CYS A 128 -16.56 5.66 13.73
N GLU A 129 -15.60 6.57 13.95
CA GLU A 129 -14.77 7.13 12.88
C GLU A 129 -13.80 6.08 12.34
N TYR A 130 -13.30 5.23 13.25
CA TYR A 130 -12.36 4.17 12.93
C TYR A 130 -12.97 2.80 13.24
N LEU A 131 -12.66 1.82 12.40
CA LEU A 131 -12.98 0.41 12.61
C LEU A 131 -11.68 -0.35 12.89
N SER A 132 -11.74 -1.34 13.78
CA SER A 132 -10.56 -2.15 14.11
C SER A 132 -10.20 -3.05 12.93
N ILE A 133 -8.98 -2.92 12.43
CA ILE A 133 -8.44 -3.75 11.34
C ILE A 133 -7.74 -5.00 11.91
N GLY A 134 -7.10 -4.87 13.08
CA GLY A 134 -6.42 -5.98 13.74
C GLY A 134 -5.44 -5.51 14.81
N GLU A 135 -4.86 -6.49 15.50
CA GLU A 135 -3.78 -6.28 16.47
C GLU A 135 -2.45 -6.68 15.85
N TYR A 136 -1.44 -5.83 16.00
CA TYR A 136 -0.15 -6.03 15.34
C TYR A 136 1.01 -5.79 16.31
N ASP A 137 1.95 -6.72 16.32
CA ASP A 137 3.25 -6.53 16.97
C ASP A 137 4.19 -5.75 16.05
N GLY A 138 4.94 -4.82 16.62
CA GLY A 138 5.88 -3.99 15.87
C GLY A 138 6.97 -3.39 16.74
N PHE A 139 7.86 -2.64 16.11
CA PHE A 139 8.92 -1.89 16.77
C PHE A 139 8.92 -0.46 16.28
N VAL A 140 9.36 0.46 17.14
CA VAL A 140 9.46 1.89 16.81
C VAL A 140 10.91 2.22 16.47
N ILE A 141 11.12 2.89 15.35
CA ILE A 141 12.37 3.57 15.00
C ILE A 141 12.07 5.06 14.89
N ASP A 142 12.65 5.86 15.78
CA ASP A 142 12.42 7.31 15.91
C ASP A 142 10.95 7.71 16.12
N ASN A 143 10.24 8.00 15.03
CA ASN A 143 8.81 8.36 14.99
C ASN A 143 8.00 7.41 14.10
N LEU A 144 8.60 6.33 13.60
CA LEU A 144 7.96 5.38 12.71
C LEU A 144 7.78 4.05 13.45
N TRP A 145 6.54 3.64 13.64
CA TRP A 145 6.22 2.30 14.09
C TRP A 145 6.13 1.36 12.88
N ILE A 146 6.77 0.21 12.96
CA ILE A 146 6.84 -0.79 11.89
C ILE A 146 6.30 -2.12 12.41
N ALA A 147 5.31 -2.68 11.73
CA ALA A 147 4.79 -4.01 12.02
C ALA A 147 5.84 -5.09 11.72
N SER A 148 5.91 -6.10 12.58
CA SER A 148 6.88 -7.20 12.48
C SER A 148 6.49 -8.24 11.44
N GLN A 149 5.19 -8.46 11.25
CA GLN A 149 4.64 -9.57 10.45
C GLN A 149 3.82 -9.09 9.24
N HIS A 150 3.60 -7.78 9.12
CA HIS A 150 2.77 -7.19 8.08
C HIS A 150 3.52 -5.99 7.45
N PRO A 151 3.29 -5.66 6.18
CA PRO A 151 3.90 -4.51 5.52
C PRO A 151 3.31 -3.17 5.99
N LEU A 152 2.92 -3.05 7.26
CA LEU A 152 2.29 -1.87 7.82
C LEU A 152 3.34 -1.01 8.53
N ALA A 153 3.44 0.27 8.16
CA ALA A 153 4.23 1.25 8.89
C ALA A 153 3.44 2.53 9.15
N LEU A 154 3.45 2.99 10.40
CA LEU A 154 2.67 4.11 10.89
C LEU A 154 3.61 5.21 11.35
N THR A 155 3.43 6.42 10.83
CA THR A 155 4.16 7.58 11.35
C THR A 155 3.42 8.08 12.57
N ASP A 156 4.02 7.90 13.74
CA ASP A 156 3.51 8.44 14.99
C ASP A 156 3.76 9.96 15.01
N THR A 157 2.68 10.71 14.82
CA THR A 157 2.64 12.13 15.15
C THR A 157 2.56 12.26 16.67
N LYS A 158 3.73 12.18 17.32
CA LYS A 158 3.86 12.28 18.77
C LYS A 158 2.88 13.31 19.35
N THR A 159 1.96 12.77 20.15
CA THR A 159 1.24 13.41 21.28
C THR A 159 0.26 14.57 21.03
N LYS A 160 0.05 15.09 19.81
CA LYS A 160 -0.77 16.31 19.68
C LYS A 160 -2.29 16.12 19.63
N ASN A 161 -2.80 14.99 19.14
CA ASN A 161 -4.24 14.79 18.97
C ASN A 161 -4.67 13.39 19.44
N ILE A 162 -4.90 13.21 20.75
CA ILE A 162 -5.59 12.01 21.22
C ILE A 162 -7.07 12.15 20.82
N GLY A 163 -7.47 11.42 19.78
CA GLY A 163 -8.86 11.33 19.36
C GLY A 163 -9.64 10.37 20.26
N THR A 164 -10.96 10.51 20.27
CA THR A 164 -11.86 9.53 20.90
C THR A 164 -12.67 8.84 19.81
N ASN A 165 -12.45 7.54 19.65
CA ASN A 165 -13.25 6.72 18.76
C ASN A 165 -14.17 5.82 19.60
N CYS A 166 -15.47 6.13 19.62
CA CYS A 166 -16.46 5.35 20.37
C CYS A 166 -16.07 5.10 21.85
N GLY A 167 -15.51 6.12 22.50
CA GLY A 167 -15.10 6.08 23.92
C GLY A 167 -13.69 5.55 24.17
N GLN A 168 -13.00 5.04 23.14
CA GLN A 168 -11.60 4.62 23.24
C GLN A 168 -10.68 5.76 22.81
N LYS A 169 -9.58 5.94 23.55
CA LYS A 169 -8.51 6.88 23.18
C LYS A 169 -7.70 6.28 22.05
N VAL A 170 -7.71 6.94 20.89
CA VAL A 170 -6.97 6.50 19.71
C VAL A 170 -5.97 7.56 19.28
N HIS A 171 -4.85 7.10 18.74
CA HIS A 171 -3.78 7.91 18.20
C HIS A 171 -3.90 7.93 16.68
N PRO A 172 -4.42 9.02 16.08
CA PRO A 172 -4.46 9.17 14.64
C PRO A 172 -3.04 9.32 14.08
N THR A 173 -2.86 8.86 12.85
CA THR A 173 -1.59 8.89 12.10
C THR A 173 -1.77 9.68 10.81
N GLU A 174 -0.66 10.16 10.23
CA GLU A 174 -0.70 10.92 8.97
C GLU A 174 -1.23 10.08 7.79
N GLN A 175 -1.13 8.76 7.88
CA GLN A 175 -1.65 7.84 6.88
C GLN A 175 -3.18 7.72 6.90
N GLY A 176 -3.89 8.37 7.84
CA GLY A 176 -5.34 8.23 8.00
C GLY A 176 -5.76 6.95 8.72
N LEU A 177 -4.82 6.27 9.37
CA LEU A 177 -5.07 5.16 10.28
C LEU A 177 -5.01 5.66 11.72
N ALA A 178 -5.62 4.93 12.65
CA ALA A 178 -5.49 5.20 14.07
C ALA A 178 -5.07 3.93 14.82
N TYR A 179 -4.26 4.07 15.85
CA TYR A 179 -3.82 2.96 16.69
C TYR A 179 -4.12 3.22 18.18
N LEU A 180 -4.15 2.13 18.92
CA LEU A 180 -4.26 2.13 20.37
C LEU A 180 -3.17 1.23 20.94
N ILE A 181 -2.54 1.65 22.04
CA ILE A 181 -1.44 0.90 22.65
C ILE A 181 -2.05 -0.11 23.62
N ILE A 182 -1.96 -1.40 23.26
CA ILE A 182 -2.48 -2.51 24.09
C ILE A 182 -1.46 -2.90 25.15
N GLN A 183 -0.20 -3.13 24.75
CA GLN A 183 0.90 -3.51 25.63
C GLN A 183 2.22 -2.96 25.10
N GLU A 184 2.99 -2.30 25.98
CA GLU A 184 4.35 -1.88 25.68
C GLU A 184 5.33 -2.91 26.26
N LYS A 185 5.92 -3.74 25.40
CA LYS A 185 6.93 -4.73 25.80
C LYS A 185 8.32 -4.21 25.48
N ILE A 186 9.07 -3.79 26.50
CA ILE A 186 10.49 -3.45 26.38
C ILE A 186 11.30 -4.75 26.40
N LYS A 187 11.55 -5.39 25.24
CA LYS A 187 12.34 -6.63 25.15
C LYS A 187 13.24 -6.74 23.90
N PRO A 188 14.35 -7.52 23.98
CA PRO A 188 15.53 -7.35 23.15
C PRO A 188 15.41 -7.91 21.72
N LYS A 189 16.33 -7.43 20.87
CA LYS A 189 16.50 -7.62 19.42
C LYS A 189 16.06 -8.98 18.83
N TYR A 190 15.17 -8.86 17.84
CA TYR A 190 15.01 -9.63 16.58
C TYR A 190 14.75 -11.15 16.63
N LYS A 191 13.53 -11.54 16.25
CA LYS A 191 13.26 -12.76 15.47
C LYS A 191 12.59 -12.36 14.14
N ARG A 192 13.25 -12.67 13.02
CA ARG A 192 12.66 -12.57 11.67
C ARG A 192 11.57 -13.62 11.53
N ASN A 193 10.33 -13.20 11.24
CA ASN A 193 9.26 -14.11 10.84
C ASN A 193 8.77 -13.81 9.42
N LYS A 194 8.31 -14.87 8.75
CA LYS A 194 7.93 -14.94 7.34
C LYS A 194 6.62 -14.19 7.06
N ARG A 195 6.57 -13.59 5.87
CA ARG A 195 5.43 -12.86 5.30
C ARG A 195 4.26 -13.80 5.00
N ALA A 196 3.05 -13.37 5.33
CA ALA A 196 1.81 -13.78 4.68
C ALA A 196 1.12 -12.51 4.17
N LEU A 197 0.72 -12.51 2.90
CA LEU A 197 0.06 -11.41 2.22
C LEU A 197 -1.28 -11.94 1.72
N GLU A 198 -2.39 -11.34 2.13
CA GLU A 198 -3.65 -11.34 1.38
C GLU A 198 -4.66 -10.39 2.07
N GLY A 199 -5.15 -9.39 1.34
CA GLY A 199 -6.18 -8.46 1.82
C GLY A 199 -6.31 -7.22 0.95
N ILE A 200 -7.55 -6.83 0.65
CA ILE A 200 -7.92 -5.70 -0.23
C ILE A 200 -7.31 -4.40 0.31
N VAL A 201 -6.56 -3.71 -0.55
CA VAL A 201 -5.74 -2.53 -0.22
C VAL A 201 -6.58 -1.25 -0.30
N THR A 202 -6.68 -0.52 0.81
CA THR A 202 -7.16 0.88 0.82
C THR A 202 -6.00 1.85 0.57
N SER A 203 -6.29 3.09 0.15
CA SER A 203 -5.24 4.09 -0.15
C SER A 203 -4.33 4.42 1.04
N SER A 204 -4.87 4.39 2.26
CA SER A 204 -4.10 4.58 3.51
C SER A 204 -3.17 3.40 3.81
N GLN A 205 -3.61 2.18 3.52
CA GLN A 205 -2.77 0.99 3.67
C GLN A 205 -1.59 1.03 2.69
N LEU A 206 -1.81 1.42 1.43
CA LEU A 206 -0.73 1.55 0.45
C LEU A 206 0.36 2.55 0.88
N ALA A 207 -0.02 3.70 1.44
CA ALA A 207 0.94 4.69 1.94
C ALA A 207 1.83 4.13 3.07
N SER A 208 1.23 3.30 3.93
CA SER A 208 1.95 2.61 5.01
C SER A 208 2.95 1.57 4.46
N GLU A 209 2.57 0.81 3.43
CA GLU A 209 3.42 -0.19 2.78
C GLU A 209 4.61 0.45 2.04
N LEU A 210 4.37 1.57 1.35
CA LEU A 210 5.44 2.32 0.70
C LEU A 210 6.44 2.89 1.71
N THR A 211 5.97 3.37 2.85
CA THR A 211 6.83 3.86 3.93
C THR A 211 7.68 2.72 4.50
N TYR A 212 7.07 1.55 4.74
CA TYR A 212 7.78 0.34 5.17
C TYR A 212 8.88 -0.07 4.18
N LEU A 213 8.55 -0.12 2.89
CA LEU A 213 9.50 -0.51 1.84
C LEU A 213 10.68 0.46 1.75
N ASN A 214 10.41 1.77 1.80
CA ASN A 214 11.46 2.78 1.70
C ASN A 214 12.48 2.69 2.86
N THR A 215 12.01 2.44 4.08
CA THR A 215 12.90 2.30 5.25
C THR A 215 13.74 1.02 5.20
N GLN A 216 13.17 -0.09 4.76
CA GLN A 216 13.91 -1.34 4.56
C GLN A 216 14.98 -1.22 3.47
N LEU A 217 14.66 -0.55 2.36
CA LEU A 217 15.63 -0.30 1.28
C LEU A 217 16.77 0.60 1.76
N THR A 218 16.46 1.72 2.41
CA THR A 218 17.46 2.68 2.88
C THR A 218 18.46 2.05 3.85
N SER A 219 17.97 1.27 4.82
CA SER A 219 18.83 0.59 5.80
C SER A 219 19.71 -0.48 5.16
N THR A 220 19.17 -1.26 4.23
CA THR A 220 19.92 -2.28 3.50
C THR A 220 21.00 -1.65 2.62
N LEU A 221 20.65 -0.59 1.86
CA LEU A 221 21.59 0.11 1.00
C LEU A 221 22.74 0.73 1.80
N SER A 222 22.44 1.42 2.91
CA SER A 222 23.45 1.99 3.80
C SER A 222 24.43 0.95 4.34
N PHE A 223 23.91 -0.19 4.80
CA PHE A 223 24.75 -1.30 5.28
C PHE A 223 25.66 -1.84 4.17
N THR A 224 25.11 -2.10 2.97
CA THR A 224 25.90 -2.61 1.84
C THR A 224 26.96 -1.61 1.40
N PHE A 225 26.65 -0.33 1.34
CA PHE A 225 27.60 0.72 0.97
C PHE A 225 28.76 0.80 1.96
N SER A 226 28.46 0.81 3.27
CA SER A 226 29.48 0.81 4.33
C SER A 226 30.38 -0.43 4.23
N HIS A 227 29.79 -1.60 3.98
CA HIS A 227 30.54 -2.83 3.80
C HIS A 227 31.45 -2.77 2.56
N THR A 228 30.94 -2.32 1.42
CA THR A 228 31.72 -2.15 0.19
C THR A 228 32.87 -1.18 0.39
N MET A 229 32.64 -0.04 1.06
CA MET A 229 33.70 0.92 1.37
C MET A 229 34.79 0.31 2.25
N LYS A 230 34.41 -0.47 3.27
CA LYS A 230 35.39 -1.19 4.09
C LYS A 230 36.20 -2.17 3.25
N THR A 231 35.55 -2.96 2.40
CA THR A 231 36.26 -3.93 1.53
C THR A 231 37.19 -3.24 0.53
N LEU A 232 36.84 -2.05 0.03
CA LEU A 232 37.73 -1.27 -0.82
C LEU A 232 38.94 -0.75 -0.07
N CYS A 233 38.78 -0.29 1.17
CA CYS A 233 39.91 0.08 2.03
C CYS A 233 40.85 -1.11 2.27
N ASP A 234 40.30 -2.29 2.61
CA ASP A 234 41.09 -3.51 2.81
C ASP A 234 41.82 -3.93 1.52
N PHE A 235 41.17 -3.78 0.35
CA PHE A 235 41.77 -4.03 -0.95
C PHE A 235 42.92 -3.06 -1.24
N MET A 236 42.76 -1.76 -0.94
CA MET A 236 43.81 -0.76 -1.12
C MET A 236 45.01 -1.04 -0.21
N GLU A 237 44.79 -1.43 1.05
CA GLU A 237 45.86 -1.80 1.96
C GLU A 237 46.64 -3.02 1.44
N ASN A 238 45.94 -4.03 0.94
CA ASN A 238 46.58 -5.20 0.33
C ASN A 238 47.36 -4.81 -0.94
N THR A 239 46.80 -3.95 -1.78
CA THR A 239 47.46 -3.46 -3.00
C THR A 239 48.73 -2.68 -2.66
N TRP A 240 48.70 -1.87 -1.59
CA TRP A 240 49.87 -1.17 -1.09
C TRP A 240 50.99 -2.12 -0.69
N ARG A 241 50.68 -3.21 0.02
CA ARG A 241 51.67 -4.25 0.39
C ARG A 241 52.28 -4.91 -0.84
N TRP A 242 51.49 -5.18 -1.88
CA TRP A 242 52.00 -5.69 -3.15
C TRP A 242 52.91 -4.68 -3.86
N ALA A 243 52.56 -3.39 -3.83
CA ALA A 243 53.41 -2.34 -4.38
C ALA A 243 54.74 -2.22 -3.62
N GLU A 244 54.75 -2.38 -2.30
CA GLU A 244 55.98 -2.41 -1.50
C GLU A 244 56.89 -3.58 -1.88
N LEU A 245 56.33 -4.78 -2.07
CA LEU A 245 57.08 -5.94 -2.55
C LEU A 245 57.60 -5.74 -4.00
N ALA A 246 56.79 -5.16 -4.87
CA ALA A 246 57.21 -4.81 -6.23
C ALA A 246 58.38 -3.81 -6.20
N LEU A 247 58.38 -2.87 -5.26
CA LEU A 247 59.46 -1.91 -5.09
C LEU A 247 60.78 -2.56 -4.67
N LEU A 248 60.72 -3.63 -3.88
CA LEU A 248 61.90 -4.41 -3.48
C LEU A 248 62.49 -5.25 -4.61
N THR A 249 61.65 -5.69 -5.55
CA THR A 249 62.05 -6.64 -6.61
C THR A 249 62.48 -5.91 -7.88
N ASP A 250 61.63 -5.02 -8.41
CA ASP A 250 61.95 -4.17 -9.56
C ASP A 250 61.27 -2.79 -9.43
N PRO A 251 61.99 -1.78 -8.89
CA PRO A 251 61.45 -0.43 -8.76
C PRO A 251 61.10 0.21 -10.11
N THR A 252 61.77 -0.18 -11.19
CA THR A 252 61.55 0.39 -12.52
C THR A 252 60.22 -0.07 -13.11
N ILE A 253 59.88 -1.36 -13.01
CA ILE A 253 58.59 -1.87 -13.50
C ILE A 253 57.43 -1.24 -12.72
N LEU A 254 57.56 -1.13 -11.39
CA LEU A 254 56.54 -0.48 -10.56
C LEU A 254 56.33 0.98 -10.97
N ALA A 255 57.41 1.76 -11.11
CA ALA A 255 57.32 3.16 -11.52
C ALA A 255 56.68 3.31 -12.91
N ARG A 256 57.06 2.46 -13.88
CA ARG A 256 56.44 2.46 -15.22
C ARG A 256 54.94 2.18 -15.17
N THR A 257 54.51 1.30 -14.27
CA THR A 257 53.10 0.95 -14.08
C THR A 257 52.32 2.09 -13.40
N ILE A 258 52.89 2.68 -12.33
CA ILE A 258 52.25 3.78 -11.58
C ILE A 258 52.13 5.05 -12.43
N PHE A 259 53.22 5.42 -13.13
CA PHE A 259 53.26 6.63 -13.96
C PHE A 259 52.70 6.40 -15.37
N ASN A 260 52.36 5.16 -15.72
CA ASN A 260 51.95 4.75 -17.06
C ASN A 260 52.91 5.27 -18.16
N ASN A 261 54.22 5.18 -17.91
CA ASN A 261 55.26 5.69 -18.79
C ASN A 261 56.42 4.68 -18.86
N PRO A 262 56.67 4.08 -20.04
CA PRO A 262 57.72 3.07 -20.21
C PRO A 262 59.15 3.67 -20.20
N ASP A 263 59.30 4.96 -20.50
CA ASP A 263 60.59 5.64 -20.66
C ASP A 263 61.09 6.20 -19.33
N ILE A 264 61.01 5.37 -18.29
CA ILE A 264 61.43 5.72 -16.95
C ILE A 264 62.29 4.60 -16.39
N HIS A 265 63.37 4.99 -15.71
CA HIS A 265 64.14 4.15 -14.81
C HIS A 265 63.91 4.62 -13.39
N ALA A 266 63.74 3.67 -12.46
CA ALA A 266 63.60 4.00 -11.06
C ALA A 266 64.50 3.13 -10.18
N GLU A 267 64.98 3.73 -9.10
CA GLU A 267 65.78 3.08 -8.07
C GLU A 267 65.19 3.42 -6.70
N ARG A 268 65.21 2.44 -5.80
CA ARG A 268 64.77 2.63 -4.43
C ARG A 268 65.79 3.45 -3.65
N MET A 269 65.38 4.58 -3.08
CA MET A 269 66.20 5.42 -2.22
C MET A 269 65.66 5.43 -0.78
N GLY A 270 65.80 4.30 -0.07
CA GLY A 270 65.31 4.14 1.30
C GLY A 270 63.93 3.48 1.39
N PHE A 271 63.30 3.55 2.56
CA PHE A 271 62.11 2.73 2.84
C PHE A 271 60.91 3.04 1.93
N ASN A 272 60.56 4.32 1.75
CA ASN A 272 59.34 4.76 1.05
C ASN A 272 59.60 5.79 -0.06
N LEU A 273 60.83 5.85 -0.59
CA LEU A 273 61.21 6.85 -1.58
C LEU A 273 61.78 6.15 -2.82
N ILE A 274 61.32 6.60 -3.97
CA ILE A 274 61.81 6.17 -5.27
C ILE A 274 62.44 7.35 -5.98
N LYS A 275 63.65 7.16 -6.48
CA LYS A 275 64.26 8.06 -7.45
C LYS A 275 63.85 7.61 -8.82
N VAL A 276 63.47 8.58 -9.65
CA VAL A 276 62.91 8.34 -10.97
C VAL A 276 63.67 9.20 -11.95
N TRP A 277 64.22 8.59 -13.00
CA TRP A 277 64.92 9.27 -14.08
C TRP A 277 64.25 8.98 -15.41
N PRO A 278 64.11 9.99 -16.28
CA PRO A 278 63.62 9.76 -17.63
C PRO A 278 64.67 9.00 -18.44
N CYS A 279 64.22 8.01 -19.19
CA CYS A 279 65.00 7.34 -20.21
C CYS A 279 64.72 7.97 -21.57
N ILE A 280 65.66 7.78 -22.51
CA ILE A 280 65.48 8.20 -23.90
C ILE A 280 65.32 6.92 -24.73
N PRO A 281 64.28 6.82 -25.58
CA PRO A 281 64.11 5.67 -26.45
C PRO A 281 65.24 5.62 -27.49
N ILE A 282 65.87 4.45 -27.64
CA ILE A 282 66.91 4.18 -28.63
C ILE A 282 66.30 3.32 -29.73
N THR A 283 66.49 3.71 -30.99
CA THR A 283 66.00 2.94 -32.15
C THR A 283 66.97 1.81 -32.52
N HIS A 284 66.48 0.78 -33.21
CA HIS A 284 67.27 -0.40 -33.60
C HIS A 284 68.51 -0.07 -34.46
N GLU A 285 68.52 1.07 -35.16
CA GLU A 285 69.63 1.49 -36.01
C GLU A 285 70.78 2.13 -35.22
N GLN A 286 70.50 2.59 -34.00
CA GLN A 286 71.42 3.39 -33.18
C GLN A 286 72.31 2.55 -32.27
N PHE A 287 72.02 1.26 -32.11
CA PHE A 287 72.81 0.34 -31.30
C PHE A 287 73.26 -0.90 -32.08
N ARG A 288 74.35 -1.51 -31.64
CA ARG A 288 74.88 -2.77 -32.16
C ARG A 288 75.35 -3.66 -31.03
N PHE A 289 75.09 -4.95 -31.14
CA PHE A 289 75.63 -5.95 -30.20
C PHE A 289 77.14 -6.07 -30.37
N VAL A 290 77.84 -6.15 -29.25
CA VAL A 290 79.30 -6.29 -29.23
C VAL A 290 79.64 -7.77 -29.07
N PRO A 291 80.47 -8.36 -29.95
CA PRO A 291 80.90 -9.75 -29.79
C PRO A 291 81.83 -9.89 -28.58
N THR A 292 81.51 -10.83 -27.69
CA THR A 292 82.33 -11.17 -26.51
C THR A 292 83.42 -12.16 -26.91
N GLY A 293 84.68 -11.75 -26.85
CA GLY A 293 85.81 -12.41 -27.51
C GLY A 293 86.70 -13.30 -26.64
N SER A 294 86.31 -13.70 -25.43
CA SER A 294 87.10 -14.59 -24.57
C SER A 294 86.27 -15.75 -24.03
N GLU A 295 86.82 -16.97 -24.06
CA GLU A 295 86.17 -18.20 -23.57
C GLU A 295 86.03 -18.26 -22.03
N THR A 296 86.56 -17.27 -21.30
CA THR A 296 86.72 -17.32 -19.84
C THR A 296 85.82 -16.35 -19.07
N GLU A 297 85.15 -15.38 -19.71
CA GLU A 297 84.29 -14.41 -19.03
C GLU A 297 82.95 -14.22 -19.78
N CYS A 298 81.87 -14.67 -19.16
CA CYS A 298 80.51 -14.50 -19.67
C CYS A 298 79.81 -13.31 -18.99
N PHE A 299 79.10 -12.49 -19.78
CA PHE A 299 78.24 -11.43 -19.24
C PHE A 299 76.84 -11.96 -18.94
N GLU A 300 76.22 -11.49 -17.85
CA GLU A 300 74.82 -11.82 -17.50
C GLU A 300 73.83 -11.30 -18.54
N TYR A 301 74.17 -10.17 -19.18
CA TYR A 301 73.35 -9.50 -20.20
C TYR A 301 74.19 -9.20 -21.44
N LEU A 302 73.54 -9.17 -22.61
CA LEU A 302 74.22 -8.97 -23.89
C LEU A 302 74.80 -7.55 -23.98
N PRO A 303 76.11 -7.38 -24.24
CA PRO A 303 76.70 -6.05 -24.37
C PRO A 303 76.27 -5.39 -25.69
N ILE A 304 75.91 -4.11 -25.59
CA ILE A 304 75.56 -3.26 -26.72
C ILE A 304 76.44 -2.01 -26.72
N SER A 305 76.71 -1.51 -27.92
CA SER A 305 77.30 -0.19 -28.13
C SER A 305 76.31 0.67 -28.88
N PHE A 306 76.16 1.93 -28.48
CA PHE A 306 75.32 2.89 -29.18
C PHE A 306 76.00 4.25 -29.27
N ILE A 307 75.61 5.04 -30.28
CA ILE A 307 76.19 6.36 -30.52
C ILE A 307 75.19 7.42 -30.09
N SER A 308 75.58 8.26 -29.13
CA SER A 308 74.80 9.43 -28.70
C SER A 308 75.70 10.67 -28.71
N GLN A 309 75.21 11.78 -29.25
CA GLN A 309 75.95 13.06 -29.29
C GLN A 309 77.41 12.96 -29.77
N LYS A 310 77.67 12.11 -30.77
CA LYS A 310 79.02 11.82 -31.34
C LYS A 310 80.00 11.10 -30.39
N GLN A 311 79.52 10.56 -29.27
CA GLN A 311 80.28 9.68 -28.38
C GLN A 311 79.73 8.26 -28.46
N GLN A 312 80.63 7.28 -28.42
CA GLN A 312 80.28 5.87 -28.37
C GLN A 312 80.15 5.44 -26.91
N HIS A 313 78.99 4.92 -26.55
CA HIS A 313 78.70 4.40 -25.21
C HIS A 313 78.61 2.88 -25.25
N PHE A 314 79.07 2.23 -24.19
CA PHE A 314 78.99 0.78 -23.98
C PHE A 314 78.07 0.49 -22.80
N CYS A 315 77.06 -0.34 -23.00
CA CYS A 315 76.06 -0.72 -21.99
C CYS A 315 75.66 -2.18 -22.18
N VAL A 316 74.76 -2.68 -21.34
CA VAL A 316 74.18 -4.02 -21.45
C VAL A 316 72.70 -3.94 -21.79
N TYR A 317 72.22 -4.86 -22.62
CA TYR A 317 70.81 -4.99 -22.99
C TYR A 317 70.08 -5.85 -21.95
N ARG A 318 69.19 -5.22 -21.19
CA ARG A 318 68.27 -5.90 -20.28
C ARG A 318 66.88 -5.93 -20.94
N PRO A 319 66.36 -7.13 -21.31
CA PRO A 319 65.09 -7.27 -22.02
C PRO A 319 63.89 -6.81 -21.18
#